data_AF-A0A1V8V6L3-F1
#
_entry.id   AF-A0A1V8V6L3-F1
#
_cell.length_a   1.000
_cell.length_b   1.000
_cell.length_c   1.000
_cell.angle_alpha   90.00
_cell.angle_beta   90.00
_cell.angle_gamma   90.00
#
_symmetry.space_group_name_H-M   'P 1'
#
loop_
_entity.id
_entity.type
_entity.pdbx_description
1 polymer ?
#
loop_
_entity_poly.entity_id
_entity_poly.type
_entity_poly.pdbx_seq_one_letter_code
_entity_poly.pdbx_strand_id
1 'polypeptide(L)'
;MAMASRRLALSMHQGLRAQKAIRAIKPGNAVGLTRSLATPVSHGSTTESTTLSNGFTIASEYSPYAQTSTVGVWIDAGSRAETDKTNGTAHFLEHLAFKGTQ
;
A
#
# COMPACT_ATOMS: atom_id res chain seq x y z
N MET A 1 -6.82 40.19 37.12
CA MET A 1 -6.56 38.74 37.17
C MET A 1 -7.89 37.96 37.31
N ALA A 2 -8.76 37.98 36.28
CA ALA A 2 -10.08 37.31 36.35
C ALA A 2 -10.54 36.64 35.04
N MET A 3 -9.82 36.80 33.93
CA MET A 3 -10.26 36.29 32.61
C MET A 3 -9.64 34.94 32.20
N ALA A 4 -8.60 34.45 32.90
CA ALA A 4 -7.98 33.16 32.59
C ALA A 4 -8.81 31.94 33.10
N SER A 5 -9.60 32.13 34.15
CA SER A 5 -10.38 31.05 34.80
C SER A 5 -11.61 30.61 33.98
N ARG A 6 -12.27 31.55 33.28
CA ARG A 6 -13.45 31.24 32.45
C ARG A 6 -13.13 30.36 31.24
N ARG A 7 -11.96 30.52 30.60
CA ARG A 7 -11.55 29.69 29.45
C ARG A 7 -11.19 28.26 29.85
N LEU A 8 -10.59 28.06 31.02
CA LEU A 8 -10.30 26.72 31.53
C LEU A 8 -11.59 25.96 31.86
N ALA A 9 -12.55 26.61 32.52
CA ALA A 9 -13.84 26.00 32.87
C ALA A 9 -14.69 25.61 31.65
N LEU A 10 -14.65 26.42 30.58
CA LEU A 10 -15.31 26.13 29.30
C LEU A 10 -14.64 24.95 28.56
N SER A 11 -13.30 24.89 28.54
CA SER A 11 -12.53 23.78 27.96
C SER A 11 -12.80 22.45 28.69
N MET A 12 -12.83 22.46 30.03
CA MET A 12 -13.12 21.25 30.81
C MET A 12 -14.57 20.78 30.63
N HIS A 13 -15.54 21.69 30.54
CA HIS A 13 -16.93 21.32 30.23
C HIS A 13 -17.09 20.72 28.82
N GLN A 14 -16.35 21.22 27.83
CA GLN A 14 -16.34 20.67 26.48
C GLN A 14 -15.70 19.27 26.44
N GLY A 15 -14.60 19.06 27.16
CA GLY A 15 -13.95 17.74 27.30
C GLY A 15 -14.82 16.69 28.01
N LEU A 16 -15.54 17.10 29.06
CA LEU A 16 -16.48 16.22 29.78
C LEU A 16 -17.70 15.83 28.93
N ARG A 17 -18.19 16.73 28.05
CA ARG A 17 -19.23 16.41 27.06
C ARG A 17 -18.75 15.41 26.01
N ALA A 18 -17.52 15.57 25.52
CA ALA A 18 -16.92 14.64 24.56
C ALA A 18 -16.74 13.23 25.15
N GLN A 19 -16.31 13.11 26.41
CA GLN A 19 -16.19 11.81 27.07
C GLN A 19 -17.54 11.11 27.31
N LYS A 20 -18.61 11.85 27.64
CA LYS A 20 -19.96 11.27 27.74
C LYS A 20 -20.46 10.76 26.38
N ALA A 21 -20.15 11.45 25.27
CA ALA A 21 -20.50 11.00 23.93
C ALA A 21 -19.77 9.72 23.51
N ILE A 22 -18.47 9.62 23.82
CA ILE A 22 -17.67 8.41 23.55
C ILE A 22 -18.15 7.22 24.40
N ARG A 23 -18.49 7.44 25.68
CA ARG A 23 -19.03 6.41 26.57
C ARG A 23 -20.49 6.04 26.30
N ALA A 24 -21.24 6.87 25.57
CA ALA A 24 -22.62 6.58 25.15
C ALA A 24 -22.69 5.65 23.93
N ILE A 25 -21.55 5.31 23.31
CA ILE A 25 -21.42 4.22 22.35
C ILE A 25 -21.61 2.91 23.14
N LYS A 26 -22.88 2.55 23.40
CA LYS A 26 -23.26 1.20 23.82
C LYS A 26 -22.76 0.23 22.75
N PRO A 27 -22.11 -0.89 23.10
CA PRO A 27 -21.89 -1.99 22.16
C PRO A 27 -23.22 -2.75 22.02
N GLY A 28 -24.26 -2.06 21.54
CA GLY A 28 -25.51 -2.70 21.13
C GLY A 28 -25.33 -3.13 19.69
N ASN A 29 -25.23 -4.45 19.47
CA ASN A 29 -25.13 -5.07 18.13
C ASN A 29 -24.27 -4.26 17.15
N ALA A 30 -23.01 -3.98 17.54
CA ALA A 30 -21.99 -3.78 16.54
C ALA A 30 -21.85 -5.12 15.83
N VAL A 31 -22.71 -5.36 14.83
CA VAL A 31 -22.36 -6.22 13.70
C VAL A 31 -21.00 -5.72 13.32
N GLY A 32 -19.97 -6.49 13.69
CA GLY A 32 -18.60 -6.11 13.43
C GLY A 32 -18.56 -5.72 11.97
N LEU A 33 -18.03 -4.53 11.67
CA LEU A 33 -17.59 -4.23 10.32
C LEU A 33 -16.41 -5.17 10.05
N THR A 34 -16.69 -6.47 9.93
CA THR A 34 -15.83 -7.43 9.29
C THR A 34 -15.70 -6.88 7.89
N ARG A 35 -14.57 -6.22 7.62
CA ARG A 35 -14.19 -5.88 6.25
C ARG A 35 -14.39 -7.14 5.44
N SER A 36 -15.39 -7.17 4.58
CA SER A 36 -15.57 -8.26 3.64
C SER A 36 -14.25 -8.39 2.90
N LEU A 37 -13.72 -9.62 2.86
CA LEU A 37 -12.60 -9.92 1.97
C LEU A 37 -13.03 -9.56 0.55
N ALA A 38 -12.09 -9.07 -0.26
CA ALA A 38 -12.36 -8.83 -1.66
C ALA A 38 -12.74 -10.16 -2.32
N THR A 39 -13.92 -10.21 -2.95
CA THR A 39 -14.28 -11.36 -3.79
C THR A 39 -13.27 -11.42 -4.94
N PRO A 40 -12.57 -12.55 -5.15
CA PRO A 40 -11.69 -12.66 -6.30
C PRO A 40 -12.54 -12.58 -7.57
N VAL A 41 -12.25 -11.59 -8.42
CA VAL A 41 -12.84 -11.52 -9.74
C VAL A 41 -12.15 -12.59 -10.58
N SER A 42 -12.90 -13.58 -11.08
CA SER A 42 -12.34 -14.55 -12.01
C SER A 42 -12.00 -13.84 -13.31
N HIS A 43 -10.71 -13.74 -13.61
CA HIS A 43 -10.25 -13.30 -14.92
C HIS A 43 -10.33 -14.50 -15.88
N GLY A 44 -10.57 -14.24 -17.17
CA GLY A 44 -10.72 -15.30 -18.19
C GLY A 44 -9.42 -16.07 -18.49
N SER A 45 -8.32 -15.67 -17.87
CA SER A 45 -6.97 -16.17 -18.04
C SER A 45 -6.39 -16.53 -16.66
N THR A 46 -5.66 -17.63 -16.59
CA THR A 46 -4.99 -18.08 -15.36
C THR A 46 -3.51 -17.72 -15.43
N THR A 47 -3.00 -17.10 -14.37
CA THR A 47 -1.57 -16.83 -14.22
C THR A 47 -0.87 -18.09 -13.72
N GLU A 48 0.12 -18.56 -14.48
CA GLU A 48 1.03 -19.63 -14.09
C GLU A 48 2.33 -19.03 -13.53
N SER A 49 2.87 -19.65 -12.48
CA SER A 49 4.12 -19.19 -11.85
C SER A 49 5.11 -20.34 -11.77
N THR A 50 6.30 -20.14 -12.32
CA THR A 50 7.40 -21.12 -12.31
C THR A 50 8.64 -20.48 -11.71
N THR A 51 9.23 -21.11 -10.70
CA THR A 51 10.53 -20.72 -10.15
C THR A 51 11.63 -21.60 -10.73
N LEU A 52 12.61 -20.97 -11.37
CA LEU A 52 13.77 -21.64 -11.94
C LEU A 52 14.75 -22.11 -10.85
N SER A 53 15.70 -22.97 -11.21
CA SER A 53 16.71 -23.49 -10.29
C SER A 53 17.64 -22.41 -9.69
N ASN A 54 17.75 -21.25 -10.34
CA ASN A 54 18.49 -20.09 -9.83
C ASN A 54 17.65 -19.18 -8.92
N GLY A 55 16.40 -19.52 -8.64
CA GLY A 55 15.47 -18.74 -7.83
C GLY A 55 14.72 -17.64 -8.59
N PHE A 56 14.94 -17.47 -9.90
CA PHE A 56 14.19 -16.50 -10.70
C PHE A 56 12.75 -16.99 -10.93
N THR A 57 11.77 -16.15 -10.63
CA THR A 57 10.35 -16.49 -10.79
C THR A 57 9.79 -15.88 -12.07
N ILE A 58 9.19 -16.72 -12.89
CA ILE A 58 8.49 -16.35 -14.12
C ILE A 58 7.00 -16.47 -13.84
N ALA A 59 6.28 -15.36 -13.96
CA ALA A 59 4.81 -15.35 -13.99
C ALA A 59 4.36 -15.13 -15.44
N SER A 60 3.54 -16.04 -15.97
CA SER A 60 3.03 -15.99 -17.34
C SER A 60 1.53 -16.13 -17.36
N GLU A 61 0.88 -15.40 -18.27
CA GLU A 61 -0.55 -15.49 -18.50
C GLU A 61 -0.81 -15.71 -19.99
N TYR A 62 -1.45 -16.84 -20.32
CA TYR A 62 -1.77 -17.16 -21.70
C TYR A 62 -3.09 -16.51 -22.12
N SER A 63 -3.05 -15.73 -23.19
CA SER A 63 -4.21 -15.08 -23.79
C SER A 63 -4.34 -15.49 -25.27
N PRO A 64 -5.22 -16.44 -25.62
CA PRO A 64 -5.30 -17.02 -26.96
C PRO A 64 -5.59 -16.02 -28.09
N TYR A 65 -6.27 -14.92 -27.77
CA TYR A 65 -6.76 -13.94 -28.75
C TYR A 65 -5.90 -12.66 -28.81
N ALA A 66 -4.88 -12.54 -27.95
CA ALA A 66 -4.00 -11.38 -27.94
C ALA A 66 -3.18 -11.31 -29.23
N GLN A 67 -3.15 -10.13 -29.86
CA GLN A 67 -2.36 -9.86 -31.07
C GLN A 67 -0.96 -9.34 -30.75
N THR A 68 -0.70 -8.99 -29.50
CA THR A 68 0.57 -8.48 -29.00
C THR A 68 0.92 -9.18 -27.70
N SER A 69 2.20 -9.10 -27.33
CA SER A 69 2.69 -9.64 -26.08
C SER A 69 3.52 -8.59 -25.36
N THR A 70 3.52 -8.66 -24.04
CA THR A 70 4.39 -7.83 -23.19
C THR A 70 5.25 -8.75 -22.34
N VAL A 71 6.52 -8.39 -22.20
CA VAL A 71 7.46 -9.06 -21.31
C VAL A 71 8.09 -7.98 -20.46
N GLY A 72 8.03 -8.16 -19.15
CA GLY A 72 8.64 -7.25 -18.18
C GLY A 72 9.51 -8.02 -17.20
N VAL A 73 10.49 -7.32 -16.65
CA VAL A 73 11.32 -7.81 -15.55
C VAL A 73 11.06 -6.91 -14.35
N TRP A 74 10.63 -7.52 -13.24
CA TRP A 74 10.47 -6.82 -11.97
C TRP A 74 11.63 -7.16 -11.06
N ILE A 75 12.36 -6.13 -10.66
CA ILE A 75 13.49 -6.24 -9.73
C ILE A 75 13.04 -5.61 -8.41
N ASP A 76 13.20 -6.33 -7.31
CA ASP A 76 12.97 -5.80 -5.96
C ASP A 76 14.13 -4.87 -5.54
N ALA A 77 14.22 -3.73 -6.21
CA ALA A 77 15.21 -2.69 -5.99
C ALA A 77 14.63 -1.31 -6.37
N GLY A 78 15.25 -0.24 -5.87
CA GLY A 78 14.87 1.12 -6.20
C GLY A 78 15.45 2.12 -5.20
N SER A 79 15.15 3.41 -5.36
CA SER A 79 15.75 4.47 -4.52
C SER A 79 15.52 4.31 -3.01
N ARG A 80 14.50 3.54 -2.60
CA ARG A 80 14.27 3.20 -1.19
C ARG A 80 15.44 2.40 -0.57
N ALA A 81 16.17 1.64 -1.38
CA ALA A 81 17.30 0.83 -0.94
C ALA A 81 18.65 1.57 -1.03
N GLU A 82 18.66 2.85 -1.41
CA GLU A 82 19.88 3.66 -1.51
C GLU A 82 20.31 4.20 -0.14
N THR A 83 21.58 4.62 -0.07
CA THR A 83 22.14 5.39 1.04
C THR A 83 22.30 6.85 0.63
N ASP A 84 22.55 7.75 1.59
CA ASP A 84 22.81 9.17 1.31
C ASP A 84 23.95 9.38 0.30
N LYS A 85 24.96 8.49 0.30
CA LYS A 85 26.12 8.58 -0.61
C LYS A 85 25.82 8.08 -2.02
N THR A 86 24.76 7.30 -2.20
CA THR A 86 24.42 6.62 -3.46
C THR A 86 23.04 7.03 -3.98
N ASN A 87 22.50 8.15 -3.48
CA ASN A 87 21.20 8.65 -3.90
C ASN A 87 21.18 8.93 -5.41
N GLY A 88 20.16 8.42 -6.11
CA GLY A 88 19.97 8.57 -7.54
C GLY A 88 20.58 7.45 -8.40
N THR A 89 21.21 6.44 -7.78
CA THR A 89 21.81 5.30 -8.50
C THR A 89 20.77 4.49 -9.28
N ALA A 90 19.58 4.24 -8.72
CA ALA A 90 18.52 3.48 -9.38
C ALA A 90 18.06 4.17 -10.67
N HIS A 91 17.80 5.47 -10.61
CA HIS A 91 17.43 6.28 -11.77
C HIS A 91 18.56 6.39 -12.80
N PHE A 92 19.81 6.52 -12.33
CA PHE A 92 20.96 6.54 -13.22
C PHE A 92 21.15 5.20 -13.94
N LEU A 93 21.00 4.08 -13.23
CA LEU A 93 21.10 2.74 -13.79
C LEU A 93 20.00 2.46 -14.81
N GLU A 94 18.77 2.92 -14.56
CA GLU A 94 17.66 2.85 -15.53
C GLU A 94 18.05 3.50 -16.87
N HIS A 95 18.67 4.69 -16.82
CA HIS A 95 19.12 5.36 -18.05
C HIS A 95 20.25 4.62 -18.75
N LEU A 96 21.15 3.97 -18.00
CA LEU A 96 22.25 3.20 -18.58
C LEU A 96 21.77 1.87 -19.18
N ALA A 97 20.75 1.24 -18.60
CA ALA A 97 20.21 -0.03 -19.07
C ALA A 97 19.74 0.03 -20.54
N PHE A 98 19.34 1.22 -21.01
CA PHE A 98 18.91 1.42 -22.40
C PHE A 98 20.02 1.86 -23.36
N LYS A 99 21.27 2.06 -22.90
CA LYS A 99 22.36 2.60 -23.73
C LYS A 99 23.26 1.56 -24.41
N GLY A 100 23.11 0.28 -24.09
CA GLY A 100 23.83 -0.80 -24.77
C GLY A 100 24.00 -2.05 -23.92
N THR A 101 24.06 -3.20 -24.60
CA THR A 101 24.35 -4.52 -24.02
C THR A 101 25.63 -5.09 -24.62
N GLN A 102 26.20 -6.13 -24.00
CA GLN A 102 27.28 -6.93 -24.59
C GLN A 102 26.76 -7.93 -25.61
#